data_AF-A0A956T0U4-F1
#
_entry.id   AF-A0A956T0U4-F1
#
_cell.length_a   1.000
_cell.length_b   1.000
_cell.length_c   1.000
_cell.angle_alpha   90.00
_cell.angle_beta   90.00
_cell.angle_gamma   90.00
#
_symmetry.space_group_name_H-M   'P 1'
#
loop_
_entity.id
_entity.type
_entity.pdbx_description
1 polymer ?
#
loop_
_entity_poly.entity_id
_entity_poly.type
_entity_poly.pdbx_seq_one_letter_code
_entity_poly.pdbx_strand_id
1 'polypeptide(L)'
;MQRDSSNGLKWDKSDRISILGSKAGTLLEEVLEFLLPLLGGAANSPKQLQDGNFFPCSQGVLRVTSGSCMVDPYVGGAQWWKGLRAEGVPGLRFQLIIEDIAWSHTEMSLELEAEDEELQSTLREAIEPVLRGAFLNPNR
;
A
#
# COMPACT_ATOMS: atom_id res chain seq x y z
N MET A 1 22.52 -25.20 15.66
CA MET A 1 21.18 -24.81 15.20
C MET A 1 21.23 -23.34 14.81
N GLN A 2 21.47 -23.07 13.52
CA GLN A 2 21.47 -21.72 12.98
C GLN A 2 20.04 -21.18 13.07
N ARG A 3 19.87 -20.01 13.72
CA ARG A 3 18.64 -19.23 13.58
C ARG A 3 18.70 -18.61 12.19
N ASP A 4 18.03 -19.22 11.23
CA ASP A 4 17.73 -18.55 9.97
C ASP A 4 16.96 -17.28 10.30
N SER A 5 17.63 -16.17 10.09
CA SER A 5 17.10 -14.81 10.29
C SER A 5 16.29 -14.41 9.06
N SER A 6 15.41 -15.30 8.58
CA SER A 6 14.37 -14.94 7.64
C SER A 6 13.25 -14.25 8.43
N ASN A 7 13.52 -13.02 8.83
CA ASN A 7 12.48 -12.04 9.18
C ASN A 7 11.64 -11.70 7.93
N GLY A 8 11.43 -12.63 6.99
CA GLY A 8 10.60 -12.50 5.79
C GLY A 8 9.21 -12.00 6.14
N LEU A 9 8.74 -10.90 5.54
CA LEU A 9 7.31 -10.65 5.50
C LEU A 9 6.73 -11.89 4.77
N LYS A 10 5.91 -12.68 5.45
CA LYS A 10 5.32 -13.86 4.80
C LYS A 10 4.29 -13.34 3.81
N TRP A 11 4.58 -13.51 2.53
CA TRP A 11 3.71 -13.20 1.41
C TRP A 11 2.75 -14.38 1.14
N ASP A 12 1.68 -14.52 1.92
CA ASP A 12 0.58 -15.45 1.57
C ASP A 12 -0.35 -14.78 0.53
N LYS A 13 -1.03 -15.60 -0.27
CA LYS A 13 -1.97 -15.09 -1.28
C LYS A 13 -3.06 -14.29 -0.55
N SER A 14 -3.16 -13.00 -0.87
CA SER A 14 -4.12 -12.04 -0.29
C SER A 14 -3.80 -11.54 1.14
N ASP A 15 -2.55 -11.14 1.39
CA ASP A 15 -2.15 -10.64 2.72
C ASP A 15 -2.81 -9.33 3.13
N ARG A 16 -3.64 -9.44 4.17
CA ARG A 16 -4.00 -8.31 5.03
C ARG A 16 -2.97 -8.22 6.14
N ILE A 17 -2.30 -7.09 6.28
CA ILE A 17 -1.24 -6.88 7.27
C ILE A 17 -1.55 -5.66 8.13
N SER A 18 -2.01 -5.85 9.36
CA SER A 18 -2.32 -4.74 10.27
C SER A 18 -1.06 -4.07 10.82
N ILE A 19 -0.99 -2.73 10.81
CA ILE A 19 0.17 -1.94 11.30
C ILE A 19 -0.29 -0.85 12.26
N LEU A 20 0.15 -0.90 13.51
CA LEU A 20 -0.10 0.18 14.47
C LEU A 20 0.73 1.44 14.13
N GLY A 21 0.14 2.56 13.68
CA GLY A 21 0.86 3.83 13.58
C GLY A 21 0.32 4.86 12.57
N SER A 22 0.47 6.15 12.88
CA SER A 22 -0.19 7.30 12.23
C SER A 22 0.33 7.70 10.82
N LYS A 23 0.97 6.79 10.07
CA LYS A 23 1.74 7.11 8.85
C LYS A 23 1.12 6.70 7.51
N ALA A 24 -0.20 6.53 7.44
CA ALA A 24 -0.84 6.09 6.20
C ALA A 24 -0.56 7.01 4.99
N GLY A 25 -0.42 8.31 5.21
CA GLY A 25 -0.17 9.29 4.14
C GLY A 25 1.19 9.10 3.45
N THR A 26 2.26 8.96 4.22
CA THR A 26 3.63 8.86 3.70
C THR A 26 3.92 7.48 3.10
N LEU A 27 3.33 6.42 3.66
CA LEU A 27 3.52 5.05 3.15
C LEU A 27 3.00 4.90 1.72
N LEU A 28 1.85 5.50 1.41
CA LEU A 28 1.29 5.47 0.05
C LEU A 28 2.15 6.24 -0.95
N GLU A 29 2.72 7.37 -0.54
CA GLU A 29 3.64 8.17 -1.37
C GLU A 29 4.91 7.38 -1.68
N GLU A 30 5.52 6.77 -0.67
CA GLU A 30 6.71 5.93 -0.85
C GLU A 30 6.42 4.75 -1.77
N VAL A 31 5.32 4.00 -1.54
CA VAL A 31 4.94 2.88 -2.43
C VAL A 31 4.69 3.35 -3.86
N LEU A 32 4.04 4.48 -4.05
CA LEU A 32 3.78 5.05 -5.38
C LEU A 32 5.08 5.41 -6.11
N GLU A 33 6.07 5.99 -5.42
CA GLU A 33 7.38 6.33 -5.98
C GLU A 33 8.11 5.10 -6.54
N PHE A 34 7.96 3.93 -5.91
CA PHE A 34 8.54 2.68 -6.41
C PHE A 34 7.73 2.04 -7.54
N LEU A 35 6.39 2.08 -7.45
CA LEU A 35 5.52 1.43 -8.42
C LEU A 35 5.52 2.14 -9.78
N LEU A 36 5.55 3.48 -9.79
CA LEU A 36 5.41 4.22 -11.04
C LEU A 36 6.50 3.88 -12.06
N PRO A 37 7.80 3.92 -11.73
CA PRO A 37 8.84 3.52 -12.68
C PRO A 37 8.70 2.08 -13.17
N LEU A 38 8.35 1.14 -12.28
CA LEU A 38 8.20 -0.28 -12.61
C LEU A 38 7.07 -0.54 -13.59
N LEU A 39 5.99 0.24 -13.50
CA LEU A 39 4.86 0.17 -14.41
C LEU A 39 5.01 1.11 -15.63
N GLY A 40 6.18 1.75 -15.80
CA GLY A 40 6.48 2.64 -16.93
C GLY A 40 5.81 4.01 -16.85
N GLY A 41 5.41 4.44 -15.65
CA GLY A 41 4.94 5.79 -15.34
C GLY A 41 6.07 6.76 -15.02
N ALA A 42 5.73 8.04 -14.88
CA ALA A 42 6.71 9.08 -14.55
C ALA A 42 7.19 8.94 -13.09
N ALA A 43 8.51 8.96 -12.88
CA ALA A 43 9.12 8.79 -11.55
C ALA A 43 8.80 9.91 -10.54
N ASN A 44 8.26 11.04 -11.00
CA ASN A 44 7.92 12.18 -10.13
C ASN A 44 6.45 12.13 -9.73
N SER A 45 6.15 11.50 -8.60
CA SER A 45 4.84 11.58 -7.98
C SER A 45 4.73 12.78 -7.03
N PRO A 46 3.56 13.43 -6.91
CA PRO A 46 3.36 14.53 -5.98
C PRO A 46 3.31 14.01 -4.54
N LYS A 47 3.99 14.72 -3.62
CA LYS A 47 4.03 14.45 -2.17
C LYS A 47 2.72 14.75 -1.41
N GLN A 48 1.62 14.92 -2.13
CA GLN A 48 0.30 15.16 -1.56
C GLN A 48 -0.72 14.45 -2.43
N LEU A 49 -0.93 13.17 -2.13
CA LEU A 49 -1.91 12.36 -2.85
C LEU A 49 -3.33 12.77 -2.44
N GLN A 50 -4.17 13.10 -3.42
CA GLN A 50 -5.58 13.43 -3.23
C GLN A 50 -6.46 12.34 -3.83
N ASP A 51 -7.69 12.24 -3.32
CA ASP A 51 -8.68 11.33 -3.88
C ASP A 51 -8.91 11.61 -5.37
N GLY A 52 -8.97 10.55 -6.18
CA GLY A 52 -9.13 10.69 -7.62
C GLY A 52 -7.88 11.16 -8.36
N ASN A 53 -6.71 11.26 -7.71
CA ASN A 53 -5.47 11.39 -8.45
C ASN A 53 -5.24 10.13 -9.31
N PHE A 54 -4.90 10.34 -10.58
CA PHE A 54 -4.56 9.28 -11.53
C PHE A 54 -3.12 9.44 -11.97
N PHE A 55 -2.38 8.34 -11.96
CA PHE A 55 -1.00 8.28 -12.42
C PHE A 55 -0.90 7.31 -13.60
N PRO A 56 -0.71 7.82 -14.82
CA PRO A 56 -0.57 6.97 -16.00
C PRO A 56 0.63 6.05 -15.90
N CYS A 57 0.42 4.80 -16.26
CA CYS A 57 1.44 3.79 -16.46
C CYS A 57 1.55 3.48 -17.96
N SER A 58 2.56 2.69 -18.35
CA SER A 58 2.72 2.20 -19.72
C SER A 58 1.46 1.51 -20.25
N GLN A 59 0.73 0.83 -19.36
CA GLN A 59 -0.61 0.32 -19.59
C GLN A 59 -1.44 0.58 -18.34
N GLY A 60 -2.61 1.22 -18.49
CA GLY A 60 -3.51 1.54 -17.37
C GLY A 60 -3.08 2.74 -16.52
N VAL A 61 -3.62 2.80 -15.30
CA VAL A 61 -3.38 3.88 -14.34
C VAL A 61 -3.27 3.34 -12.92
N LEU A 62 -2.48 4.00 -12.08
CA LEU A 62 -2.61 3.88 -10.63
C LEU A 62 -3.52 5.01 -10.14
N ARG A 63 -4.60 4.64 -9.47
CA ARG A 63 -5.59 5.57 -8.92
C ARG A 63 -5.47 5.66 -7.41
N VAL A 64 -5.48 6.87 -6.88
CA VAL A 64 -5.62 7.13 -5.45
C VAL A 64 -7.10 7.15 -5.10
N THR A 65 -7.44 6.40 -4.07
CA THR A 65 -8.80 6.36 -3.50
C THR A 65 -8.72 6.69 -2.02
N SER A 66 -9.61 7.53 -1.52
CA SER A 66 -9.77 7.74 -0.09
C SER A 66 -11.23 7.78 0.30
N GLY A 67 -11.51 7.52 1.57
CA GLY A 67 -12.84 7.72 2.13
C GLY A 67 -12.82 7.73 3.63
N SER A 68 -13.99 8.01 4.20
CA SER A 68 -14.19 7.90 5.63
C SER A 68 -15.60 7.40 5.93
N CYS A 69 -15.75 6.72 7.05
CA CYS A 69 -17.04 6.33 7.58
C CYS A 69 -17.07 6.49 9.10
N MET A 70 -18.27 6.67 9.63
CA MET A 70 -18.50 6.64 11.07
C MET A 70 -18.56 5.18 11.51
N VAL A 71 -17.69 4.78 12.44
CA VAL A 71 -17.61 3.39 12.90
C VAL A 71 -18.58 3.14 14.05
N ASP A 72 -18.75 4.12 14.95
CA ASP A 72 -19.75 4.08 16.03
C ASP A 72 -19.95 5.48 16.66
N PRO A 73 -21.19 6.01 16.75
CA PRO A 73 -21.46 7.28 17.41
C PRO A 73 -21.19 7.30 18.93
N TYR A 74 -21.20 6.16 19.63
CA TYR A 74 -20.94 6.09 21.09
C TYR A 74 -19.46 6.20 21.43
N VAL A 75 -18.59 5.81 20.50
CA VAL A 75 -17.13 5.87 20.66
C VAL A 75 -16.55 7.12 19.99
N GLY A 76 -17.38 7.89 19.27
CA GLY A 76 -16.96 9.12 18.58
C GLY A 76 -15.93 8.89 17.47
N GLY A 77 -15.80 7.65 16.99
CA GLY A 77 -14.73 7.24 16.10
C GLY A 77 -15.07 7.40 14.62
N ALA A 78 -14.18 8.05 13.89
CA ALA A 78 -14.15 8.00 12.42
C ALA A 78 -13.09 7.00 11.97
N GLN A 79 -13.44 6.13 11.03
CA GLN A 79 -12.47 5.37 10.25
C GLN A 79 -12.23 6.14 8.97
N TRP A 80 -10.96 6.32 8.63
CA TRP A 80 -10.56 6.89 7.36
C TRP A 80 -9.64 5.91 6.67
N TRP A 81 -9.74 5.83 5.35
CA TRP A 81 -8.86 5.01 4.55
C TRP A 81 -8.32 5.80 3.36
N LYS A 82 -7.12 5.41 2.96
CA LYS A 82 -6.48 5.88 1.74
C LYS A 82 -5.83 4.70 1.07
N GLY A 83 -5.83 4.67 -0.25
CA GLY A 83 -5.34 3.52 -0.99
C GLY A 83 -4.88 3.89 -2.39
N LEU A 84 -4.14 2.95 -2.97
CA LEU A 84 -3.63 2.99 -4.33
C LEU A 84 -4.09 1.72 -5.04
N ARG A 85 -4.68 1.87 -6.22
CA ARG A 85 -5.21 0.75 -7.01
C ARG A 85 -4.74 0.83 -8.45
N ALA A 86 -4.33 -0.30 -9.02
CA ALA A 86 -4.14 -0.42 -10.46
C ALA A 86 -5.48 -0.60 -11.17
N GLU A 87 -5.76 0.24 -12.16
CA GLU A 87 -6.94 0.18 -13.02
C GLU A 87 -6.50 0.09 -14.49
N GLY A 88 -6.97 -0.93 -15.19
CA GLY A 88 -6.67 -1.11 -16.62
C GLY A 88 -5.23 -1.51 -16.94
N VAL A 89 -4.46 -1.98 -15.95
CA VAL A 89 -3.14 -2.62 -16.14
C VAL A 89 -3.38 -4.11 -16.44
N PRO A 90 -3.12 -4.62 -17.66
CA PRO A 90 -3.41 -6.00 -18.02
C PRO A 90 -2.63 -6.99 -17.15
N GLY A 91 -3.32 -8.05 -16.70
CA GLY A 91 -2.71 -9.11 -15.90
C GLY A 91 -2.23 -8.69 -14.51
N LEU A 92 -2.49 -7.46 -14.06
CA LEU A 92 -2.12 -6.98 -12.72
C LEU A 92 -3.36 -6.66 -11.89
N ARG A 93 -3.50 -7.37 -10.77
CA ARG A 93 -4.39 -7.00 -9.68
C ARG A 93 -3.55 -6.44 -8.54
N PHE A 94 -3.56 -5.11 -8.42
CA PHE A 94 -2.86 -4.41 -7.37
C PHE A 94 -3.81 -3.47 -6.62
N GLN A 95 -3.85 -3.62 -5.30
CA GLN A 95 -4.55 -2.72 -4.39
C GLN A 95 -3.83 -2.66 -3.04
N LEU A 96 -3.36 -1.47 -2.68
CA LEU A 96 -2.89 -1.16 -1.33
C LEU A 96 -3.93 -0.27 -0.66
N ILE A 97 -4.45 -0.67 0.49
CA ILE A 97 -5.34 0.13 1.33
C ILE A 97 -4.69 0.29 2.69
N ILE A 98 -4.70 1.50 3.21
CA ILE A 98 -4.32 1.81 4.58
C ILE A 98 -5.52 2.46 5.25
N GLU A 99 -5.97 1.86 6.35
CA GLU A 99 -7.13 2.26 7.12
C GLU A 99 -6.67 2.68 8.51
N ASP A 100 -7.07 3.84 8.98
CA ASP A 100 -6.86 4.22 10.37
C ASP A 100 -8.18 4.07 11.11
N ILE A 101 -8.15 3.23 12.12
CA ILE A 101 -9.31 2.86 12.93
C ILE A 101 -9.20 3.64 14.23
N ALA A 102 -10.19 4.52 14.44
CA ALA A 102 -10.29 5.49 15.53
C ALA A 102 -9.49 5.14 16.80
N TRP A 103 -8.36 5.83 16.99
CA TRP A 103 -7.52 5.83 18.21
C TRP A 103 -6.99 4.48 18.68
N SER A 104 -7.20 3.41 17.92
CA SER A 104 -6.73 2.07 18.27
C SER A 104 -5.50 1.70 17.47
N HIS A 105 -5.61 1.72 16.15
CA HIS A 105 -4.58 1.18 15.27
C HIS A 105 -4.82 1.56 13.81
N THR A 106 -3.77 1.43 13.02
CA THR A 106 -3.87 1.48 11.56
C THR A 106 -3.85 0.03 11.03
N GLU A 107 -4.54 -0.22 9.94
CA GLU A 107 -4.52 -1.49 9.23
C GLU A 107 -4.04 -1.25 7.81
N MET A 108 -3.26 -2.17 7.28
CA MET A 108 -2.85 -2.13 5.88
C MET A 108 -3.29 -3.43 5.21
N SER A 109 -3.84 -3.32 4.01
CA SER A 109 -4.22 -4.47 3.19
C SER A 109 -3.54 -4.33 1.83
N LEU A 110 -2.80 -5.36 1.42
CA LEU A 110 -2.12 -5.38 0.13
C LEU A 110 -2.58 -6.58 -0.68
N GLU A 111 -3.28 -6.32 -1.77
CA GLU A 111 -3.51 -7.27 -2.84
C GLU A 111 -2.48 -7.01 -3.95
N LEU A 112 -1.65 -8.01 -4.25
CA LEU A 112 -0.68 -7.97 -5.34
C LEU A 112 -0.63 -9.34 -6.00
N GLU A 113 -1.25 -9.43 -7.18
CA GLU A 113 -1.22 -10.57 -8.07
C GLU A 113 -0.88 -10.08 -9.47
N ALA A 114 0.13 -10.67 -10.09
CA ALA A 114 0.44 -10.42 -11.50
C ALA A 114 0.48 -11.76 -12.26
N GLU A 115 -0.03 -11.77 -13.50
CA GLU A 115 0.06 -12.93 -14.39
C GLU A 115 1.51 -13.25 -14.75
N ASP A 116 2.35 -12.22 -14.84
CA ASP A 116 3.79 -12.33 -15.01
C ASP A 116 4.47 -12.52 -13.65
N GLU A 117 5.08 -13.70 -13.43
CA GLU A 117 5.79 -14.05 -12.20
C GLU A 117 7.01 -13.15 -11.94
N GLU A 118 7.71 -12.71 -12.99
CA GLU A 118 8.87 -11.82 -12.87
C GLU A 118 8.43 -10.43 -12.41
N LEU A 119 7.35 -9.91 -13.01
CA LEU A 119 6.73 -8.67 -12.56
C LEU A 119 6.25 -8.80 -11.12
N GLN A 120 5.61 -9.91 -10.76
CA GLN A 120 5.12 -10.14 -9.40
C GLN A 120 6.28 -10.13 -8.39
N SER A 121 7.38 -10.83 -8.68
CA SER A 121 8.56 -10.85 -7.80
C SER A 121 9.17 -9.45 -7.68
N THR A 122 9.32 -8.75 -8.79
CA THR A 122 9.88 -7.39 -8.83
C THR A 122 9.07 -6.41 -8.00
N LEU A 123 7.73 -6.44 -8.14
CA LEU A 123 6.83 -5.59 -7.36
C LEU A 123 6.90 -5.92 -5.85
N ARG A 124 6.99 -7.20 -5.49
CA ARG A 124 7.15 -7.62 -4.09
C ARG A 124 8.46 -7.12 -3.52
N GLU A 125 9.58 -7.36 -4.20
CA GLU A 125 10.92 -6.93 -3.77
C GLU A 125 11.03 -5.41 -3.62
N ALA A 126 10.34 -4.65 -4.48
CA ALA A 126 10.32 -3.19 -4.40
C ALA A 126 9.49 -2.65 -3.22
N ILE A 127 8.35 -3.27 -2.94
CA ILE A 127 7.40 -2.78 -1.92
C ILE A 127 7.78 -3.29 -0.52
N GLU A 128 8.34 -4.50 -0.40
CA GLU A 128 8.66 -5.15 0.88
C GLU A 128 9.50 -4.27 1.83
N PRO A 129 10.58 -3.58 1.39
CA PRO A 129 11.38 -2.73 2.26
C PRO A 129 10.59 -1.57 2.85
N VAL A 130 9.66 -1.01 2.08
CA VAL A 130 8.79 0.10 2.50
C VAL A 130 7.81 -0.39 3.57
N LEU A 131 7.17 -1.54 3.35
CA LEU A 131 6.27 -2.15 4.32
C LEU A 131 7.01 -2.45 5.63
N ARG A 132 8.19 -3.08 5.54
CA ARG A 132 9.05 -3.36 6.70
C ARG A 132 9.46 -2.10 7.46
N GLY A 133 9.76 -1.02 6.74
CA GLY A 133 10.05 0.28 7.32
C GLY A 133 8.90 0.78 8.19
N ALA A 134 7.66 0.62 7.72
CA ALA A 134 6.46 0.96 8.47
C ALA A 134 6.27 0.06 9.72
N PHE A 135 6.59 -1.25 9.65
CA PHE A 135 6.54 -2.15 10.82
C PHE A 135 7.55 -1.79 11.93
N LEU A 136 8.75 -1.33 11.55
CA LEU A 136 9.84 -1.11 12.50
C LEU A 136 9.85 0.27 13.15
N ASN A 137 9.10 1.24 12.62
CA ASN A 137 9.11 2.63 13.10
C ASN A 137 7.71 3.28 13.08
N PRO A 138 6.79 2.87 13.98
CA PRO A 138 5.45 3.42 14.03
C PRO A 138 5.38 4.91 14.45
N ASN A 139 6.47 5.46 15.01
CA ASN A 139 6.55 6.81 15.61
C ASN A 139 7.55 7.76 14.94
N ARG A 140 8.16 7.41 13.80
CA ARG A 140 9.23 8.23 13.22
C ARG A 140 8.71 9.27 12.23
#